data_AF-A0AA39PCR7-F1
#
_entry.id   AF-A0AA39PCR7-F1
#
_cell.length_a   1.000
_cell.length_b   1.000
_cell.length_c   1.000
_cell.angle_alpha   90.00
_cell.angle_beta   90.00
_cell.angle_gamma   90.00
#
_symmetry.space_group_name_H-M   'P 1'
#
loop_
_entity.id
_entity.type
_entity.pdbx_description
1 polymer ?
#
loop_
_entity_poly.entity_id
_entity_poly.type
_entity_poly.pdbx_seq_one_letter_code
_entity_poly.pdbx_strand_id
1 'polypeptide(L)'
;MDAHQDNGTDFMTRLGQLITQCHHLWMAEKTAGNMNEIKLMLEFITVLWHCKALGNALHSSISSVLSSIIDCLHDDNAGQNVALLRGAALTIFSILESEPLFKNQKQKILWKVALDAGTSDLHVASGFAYYVLATDRLPDPVLCAEAWDYFRDVLLLIFRRHFCGEEEPLSLLLSPVLCMVLRRFLNKSGPIVRFIVSSPWTMTLNMDLKMLMDEDAPAHDDYRRVLRERIGAAGKALTEEIQEKLGQKVSSDKTQKDVLKFESRLIVCSGRKPDARLVLVPAE
;
A
#
# COMPACT_ATOMS: atom_id res chain seq x y z
N MET A 1 -29.32 -1.68 35.27
CA MET A 1 -28.02 -1.87 34.61
C MET A 1 -28.20 -3.10 33.73
N ASP A 2 -28.10 -2.94 32.39
CA ASP A 2 -27.99 -4.02 31.35
C ASP A 2 -28.40 -3.55 29.94
N ALA A 3 -28.79 -2.29 29.74
CA ALA A 3 -29.19 -1.78 28.41
C ALA A 3 -28.02 -1.48 27.45
N HIS A 4 -26.77 -1.42 27.90
CA HIS A 4 -25.62 -1.09 27.05
C HIS A 4 -24.98 -2.30 26.38
N GLN A 5 -25.19 -3.52 26.89
CA GLN A 5 -24.55 -4.72 26.37
C GLN A 5 -25.30 -5.30 25.16
N ASP A 6 -26.62 -5.08 25.09
CA ASP A 6 -27.50 -5.62 24.04
C ASP A 6 -27.33 -4.90 22.68
N ASN A 7 -27.03 -3.61 22.70
CA ASN A 7 -26.86 -2.81 21.48
C ASN A 7 -25.61 -3.20 20.67
N GLY A 8 -24.54 -3.66 21.34
CA GLY A 8 -23.33 -4.10 20.66
C GLY A 8 -23.51 -5.43 19.93
N THR A 9 -24.24 -6.37 20.54
CA THR A 9 -24.57 -7.66 19.94
C THR A 9 -25.55 -7.55 18.78
N ASP A 10 -26.55 -6.65 18.88
CA ASP A 10 -27.46 -6.34 17.76
C ASP A 10 -26.70 -5.73 16.58
N PHE A 11 -25.82 -4.76 16.84
CA PHE A 11 -24.97 -4.15 15.80
C PHE A 11 -24.11 -5.19 15.07
N MET A 12 -23.42 -6.06 15.80
CA MET A 12 -22.55 -7.09 15.20
C MET A 12 -23.35 -8.12 14.39
N THR A 13 -24.54 -8.49 14.86
CA THR A 13 -25.45 -9.37 14.11
C THR A 13 -25.89 -8.73 12.79
N ARG A 14 -26.32 -7.46 12.82
CA ARG A 14 -26.73 -6.72 11.62
C ARG A 14 -25.58 -6.53 10.63
N LEU A 15 -24.38 -6.23 11.15
CA LEU A 15 -23.18 -6.13 10.32
C LEU A 15 -22.86 -7.46 9.64
N GLY A 16 -22.94 -8.57 10.37
CA GLY A 16 -22.78 -9.91 9.81
C GLY A 16 -23.79 -10.21 8.69
N GLN A 17 -25.07 -9.87 8.91
CA GLN A 17 -26.12 -10.02 7.89
C GLN A 17 -25.83 -9.17 6.65
N LEU A 18 -25.38 -7.93 6.82
CA LEU A 18 -25.04 -7.04 5.71
C LEU A 18 -23.84 -7.56 4.90
N ILE A 19 -22.81 -8.09 5.58
CA ILE A 19 -21.66 -8.73 4.92
C ILE A 19 -22.12 -9.92 4.07
N THR A 20 -23.00 -10.77 4.61
CA THR A 20 -23.58 -11.91 3.88
C THR A 20 -24.46 -11.45 2.72
N GLN A 21 -25.26 -10.38 2.88
CA GLN A 21 -26.06 -9.82 1.80
C GLN A 21 -25.18 -9.27 0.67
N CYS A 22 -24.13 -8.51 0.98
CA CYS A 22 -23.17 -8.03 -0.01
C CYS A 22 -22.48 -9.19 -0.74
N HIS A 23 -22.16 -10.28 -0.03
CA HIS A 23 -21.64 -11.50 -0.64
C HIS A 23 -22.63 -12.12 -1.64
N HIS A 24 -23.91 -12.21 -1.29
CA HIS A 24 -24.93 -12.71 -2.20
C HIS A 24 -25.15 -11.79 -3.41
N LEU A 25 -25.22 -10.48 -3.20
CA LEU A 25 -25.33 -9.48 -4.28
C LEU A 25 -24.16 -9.59 -5.25
N TRP A 26 -22.95 -9.80 -4.72
CA TRP A 26 -21.74 -10.02 -5.50
C TRP A 26 -21.80 -11.28 -6.36
N MET A 27 -22.31 -12.38 -5.79
CA MET A 27 -22.40 -13.67 -6.49
C MET A 27 -23.55 -13.70 -7.51
N ALA A 28 -24.59 -12.88 -7.33
CA ALA A 28 -25.77 -12.86 -8.18
C ALA A 28 -25.58 -12.05 -9.47
N GLU A 29 -24.93 -10.87 -9.41
CA GLU A 29 -24.75 -10.04 -10.61
C GLU A 29 -23.62 -8.99 -10.44
N LYS A 30 -22.65 -8.96 -11.36
CA LYS A 30 -21.52 -8.00 -11.36
C LYS A 30 -21.93 -6.64 -11.99
N THR A 31 -22.90 -5.94 -11.41
CA THR A 31 -23.30 -4.59 -11.88
C THR A 31 -22.43 -3.49 -11.27
N ALA A 32 -22.35 -2.31 -11.92
CA ALA A 32 -21.56 -1.17 -11.43
C ALA A 32 -22.08 -0.61 -10.09
N GLY A 33 -23.40 -0.65 -9.85
CA GLY A 33 -24.01 -0.23 -8.58
C GLY A 33 -23.54 -1.10 -7.41
N ASN A 34 -23.54 -2.42 -7.61
CA ASN A 34 -23.09 -3.39 -6.61
C ASN A 34 -21.62 -3.15 -6.22
N MET A 35 -20.76 -2.78 -7.18
CA MET A 35 -19.33 -2.58 -6.93
C MET A 35 -19.03 -1.42 -5.99
N ASN A 36 -19.80 -0.33 -6.06
CA ASN A 36 -19.65 0.78 -5.12
C ASN A 36 -20.11 0.41 -3.69
N GLU A 37 -21.15 -0.40 -3.56
CA GLU A 37 -21.60 -0.91 -2.26
C GLU A 37 -20.54 -1.84 -1.64
N ILE A 38 -19.93 -2.74 -2.43
CA ILE A 38 -18.81 -3.54 -1.97
C ILE A 38 -17.63 -2.64 -1.56
N LYS A 39 -17.31 -1.61 -2.34
CA LYS A 39 -16.23 -0.66 -2.00
C LYS A 39 -16.49 -0.01 -0.65
N LEU A 40 -17.67 0.56 -0.43
CA LEU A 40 -18.03 1.21 0.83
C LEU A 40 -18.04 0.24 2.00
N MET A 41 -18.50 -0.99 1.79
CA MET A 41 -18.46 -2.05 2.79
C MET A 41 -17.00 -2.43 3.15
N LEU A 42 -16.11 -2.54 2.17
CA LEU A 42 -14.67 -2.74 2.41
C LEU A 42 -14.06 -1.59 3.20
N GLU A 43 -14.33 -0.35 2.82
CA GLU A 43 -13.83 0.84 3.52
C GLU A 43 -14.35 0.90 4.96
N PHE A 44 -15.63 0.56 5.17
CA PHE A 44 -16.21 0.50 6.51
C PHE A 44 -15.57 -0.58 7.38
N ILE A 45 -15.39 -1.80 6.85
CA ILE A 45 -14.68 -2.86 7.56
C ILE A 45 -13.24 -2.45 7.86
N THR A 46 -12.57 -1.80 6.91
CA THR A 46 -11.20 -1.28 7.09
C THR A 46 -11.12 -0.35 8.29
N VAL A 47 -12.04 0.60 8.41
CA VAL A 47 -12.11 1.53 9.55
C VAL A 47 -12.35 0.78 10.87
N LEU A 48 -13.36 -0.10 10.90
CA LEU A 48 -13.67 -0.87 12.11
C LEU A 48 -12.49 -1.74 12.57
N TRP A 49 -11.75 -2.32 11.61
CA TRP A 49 -10.60 -3.17 11.91
C TRP A 49 -9.43 -2.35 12.42
N HIS A 50 -9.12 -1.24 11.74
CA HIS A 50 -8.09 -0.29 12.15
C HIS A 50 -8.32 0.23 13.57
N CYS A 51 -9.59 0.50 13.92
CA CYS A 51 -9.99 0.94 15.26
C CYS A 51 -10.08 -0.20 16.30
N LYS A 52 -9.76 -1.45 15.94
CA LYS A 52 -9.91 -2.64 16.80
C LYS A 52 -11.33 -2.82 17.37
N ALA A 53 -12.32 -2.31 16.65
CA ALA A 53 -13.73 -2.42 17.02
C ALA A 53 -14.34 -3.76 16.58
N LEU A 54 -13.74 -4.40 15.59
CA LEU A 54 -14.08 -5.75 15.15
C LEU A 54 -13.49 -6.78 16.10
N GLY A 55 -14.35 -7.41 16.92
CA GLY A 55 -13.99 -8.61 17.66
C GLY A 55 -13.92 -9.86 16.74
N ASN A 56 -13.56 -11.01 17.32
CA ASN A 56 -13.38 -12.27 16.58
C ASN A 56 -14.66 -12.83 15.92
N ALA A 57 -15.84 -12.33 16.30
CA ALA A 57 -17.13 -12.90 15.92
C ALA A 57 -17.42 -12.83 14.41
N LEU A 58 -16.88 -11.85 13.69
CA LEU A 58 -17.14 -11.65 12.24
C LEU A 58 -16.01 -12.17 11.35
N HIS A 59 -14.99 -12.79 11.93
CA HIS A 59 -13.78 -13.20 11.21
C HIS A 59 -14.08 -14.13 10.03
N SER A 60 -14.90 -15.16 10.23
CA SER A 60 -15.23 -16.14 9.19
C SER A 60 -15.99 -15.52 8.02
N SER A 61 -17.00 -14.69 8.31
CA SER A 61 -17.78 -13.98 7.30
C SER A 61 -16.92 -13.02 6.48
N ILE A 62 -16.08 -12.23 7.14
CA ILE A 62 -15.20 -11.26 6.49
C ILE A 62 -14.14 -11.99 5.65
N SER A 63 -13.54 -13.06 6.17
CA SER A 63 -12.56 -13.88 5.44
C SER A 63 -13.15 -14.48 4.16
N SER A 64 -14.40 -14.96 4.20
CA SER A 64 -15.10 -15.49 3.02
C SER A 64 -15.33 -14.40 1.95
N VAL A 65 -15.79 -13.22 2.38
CA VAL A 65 -16.02 -12.08 1.48
C VAL A 65 -14.72 -11.60 0.85
N LEU A 66 -13.67 -11.41 1.66
CA LEU A 66 -12.35 -11.02 1.18
C LEU A 66 -11.75 -12.03 0.20
N SER A 67 -11.92 -13.33 0.48
CA SER A 67 -11.48 -14.39 -0.43
C SER A 67 -12.18 -14.31 -1.79
N SER A 68 -13.49 -14.01 -1.79
CA SER A 68 -14.31 -13.85 -3.00
C SER A 68 -13.93 -12.59 -3.77
N ILE A 69 -13.57 -11.52 -3.06
CA ILE A 69 -13.09 -10.27 -3.67
C ILE A 69 -11.76 -10.51 -4.37
N ILE A 70 -10.81 -11.21 -3.75
CA ILE A 70 -9.53 -11.56 -4.40
C ILE A 70 -9.77 -12.36 -5.69
N ASP A 71 -10.65 -13.36 -5.66
CA ASP A 71 -10.93 -14.18 -6.85
C ASP A 71 -11.49 -13.35 -7.99
N CYS A 72 -12.34 -12.36 -7.69
CA CYS A 72 -12.85 -11.46 -8.70
C CYS A 72 -11.82 -10.45 -9.20
N LEU A 73 -10.93 -9.96 -8.33
CA LEU A 73 -9.84 -9.07 -8.74
C LEU A 73 -8.87 -9.78 -9.70
N HIS A 74 -8.80 -11.12 -9.63
CA HIS A 74 -8.00 -11.95 -10.53
C HIS A 74 -8.66 -12.23 -11.88
N ASP A 75 -9.98 -12.10 -11.98
CA ASP A 75 -10.73 -12.40 -13.21
C ASP A 75 -10.54 -11.26 -14.23
N ASP A 76 -9.65 -11.49 -15.20
CA ASP A 76 -9.29 -10.53 -16.27
C ASP A 76 -10.50 -10.04 -17.08
N ASN A 77 -11.64 -10.74 -17.04
CA ASN A 77 -12.87 -10.37 -17.76
C ASN A 77 -13.71 -9.30 -17.03
N ALA A 78 -13.35 -8.92 -15.81
CA ALA A 78 -14.21 -8.14 -14.94
C ALA A 78 -14.22 -6.61 -15.21
N GLY A 79 -13.47 -6.15 -16.23
CA GLY A 79 -13.59 -4.80 -16.81
C GLY A 79 -13.21 -3.64 -15.87
N GLN A 80 -13.64 -2.43 -16.22
CA GLN A 80 -13.32 -1.18 -15.49
C GLN A 80 -13.83 -1.14 -14.04
N ASN A 81 -14.88 -1.90 -13.73
CA ASN A 81 -15.52 -1.90 -12.41
C ASN A 81 -14.60 -2.46 -11.31
N VAL A 82 -13.68 -3.37 -11.66
CA VAL A 82 -12.70 -3.94 -10.73
C VAL A 82 -11.64 -2.94 -10.31
N ALA A 83 -11.32 -1.95 -11.16
CA ALA A 83 -10.32 -0.93 -10.83
C ALA A 83 -10.70 -0.14 -9.56
N LEU A 84 -12.01 0.12 -9.36
CA LEU A 84 -12.52 0.83 -8.18
C LEU A 84 -12.27 0.08 -6.87
N LEU A 85 -12.15 -1.24 -6.93
CA LEU A 85 -11.98 -2.09 -5.75
C LEU A 85 -10.51 -2.38 -5.42
N ARG A 86 -9.59 -2.23 -6.37
CA ARG A 86 -8.16 -2.56 -6.17
C ARG A 86 -7.57 -1.80 -4.99
N GLY A 87 -7.77 -0.48 -4.95
CA GLY A 87 -7.30 0.37 -3.87
C GLY A 87 -7.88 -0.05 -2.51
N ALA A 88 -9.22 -0.12 -2.41
CA ALA A 88 -9.90 -0.50 -1.18
C ALA A 88 -9.49 -1.90 -0.67
N ALA A 89 -9.36 -2.87 -1.59
CA ALA A 89 -8.91 -4.22 -1.28
C ALA A 89 -7.48 -4.22 -0.74
N LEU A 90 -6.54 -3.55 -1.42
CA LEU A 90 -5.15 -3.47 -0.95
C LEU A 90 -5.03 -2.78 0.41
N THR A 91 -5.81 -1.72 0.64
CA THR A 91 -5.88 -1.06 1.95
C THR A 91 -6.32 -2.03 3.04
N ILE A 92 -7.45 -2.73 2.88
CA ILE A 92 -7.90 -3.67 3.92
C ILE A 92 -6.91 -4.82 4.13
N PHE A 93 -6.33 -5.37 3.06
CA PHE A 93 -5.36 -6.46 3.18
C PHE A 93 -4.07 -6.01 3.86
N SER A 94 -3.63 -4.77 3.65
CA SER A 94 -2.44 -4.25 4.36
C SER A 94 -2.64 -4.16 5.88
N ILE A 95 -3.87 -3.88 6.34
CA ILE A 95 -4.21 -3.89 7.76
C ILE A 95 -4.28 -5.33 8.27
N LEU A 96 -4.98 -6.20 7.54
CA LEU A 96 -5.20 -7.59 7.94
C LEU A 96 -3.94 -8.45 7.90
N GLU A 97 -2.94 -8.11 7.08
CA GLU A 97 -1.68 -8.86 7.00
C GLU A 97 -0.90 -8.83 8.33
N SER A 98 -1.12 -7.80 9.15
CA SER A 98 -0.58 -7.72 10.52
C SER A 98 -1.26 -8.69 11.50
N GLU A 99 -2.42 -9.24 11.14
CA GLU A 99 -3.18 -10.18 11.97
C GLU A 99 -2.82 -11.64 11.63
N PRO A 100 -2.37 -12.45 12.62
CA PRO A 100 -1.94 -13.82 12.38
C PRO A 100 -3.00 -14.72 11.73
N LEU A 101 -4.28 -14.42 11.96
CA LEU A 101 -5.41 -15.21 11.50
C LEU A 101 -5.74 -15.00 10.01
N PHE A 102 -5.25 -13.92 9.40
CA PHE A 102 -5.54 -13.55 8.01
C PHE A 102 -4.37 -13.76 7.04
N LYS A 103 -3.31 -14.46 7.46
CA LYS A 103 -2.15 -14.73 6.60
C LYS A 103 -2.60 -15.28 5.25
N ASN A 104 -2.44 -14.45 4.22
CA ASN A 104 -3.18 -14.61 2.99
C ASN A 104 -2.55 -15.70 2.10
N GLN A 105 -3.28 -16.78 1.88
CA GLN A 105 -2.87 -17.85 0.96
C GLN A 105 -2.83 -17.38 -0.51
N LYS A 106 -3.46 -16.24 -0.82
CA LYS A 106 -3.55 -15.64 -2.17
C LYS A 106 -2.64 -14.43 -2.35
N GLN A 107 -1.54 -14.34 -1.59
CA GLN A 107 -0.55 -13.25 -1.69
C GLN A 107 -0.13 -12.95 -3.15
N LYS A 108 0.15 -13.98 -3.96
CA LYS A 108 0.55 -13.81 -5.36
C LYS A 108 -0.49 -13.07 -6.21
N ILE A 109 -1.79 -13.32 -5.96
CA ILE A 109 -2.88 -12.66 -6.68
C ILE A 109 -2.91 -11.18 -6.30
N LEU A 110 -2.80 -10.83 -5.02
CA LEU A 110 -2.77 -9.43 -4.59
C LEU A 110 -1.61 -8.65 -5.19
N TRP A 111 -0.43 -9.26 -5.27
CA TRP A 111 0.73 -8.63 -5.92
C TRP A 111 0.45 -8.37 -7.39
N LYS A 112 -0.06 -9.37 -8.12
CA LYS A 112 -0.41 -9.19 -9.53
C LYS A 112 -1.46 -8.10 -9.73
N VAL A 113 -2.52 -8.09 -8.90
CA VAL A 113 -3.57 -7.05 -8.94
C VAL A 113 -3.00 -5.65 -8.74
N ALA A 114 -2.03 -5.49 -7.86
CA ALA A 114 -1.37 -4.20 -7.64
C ALA A 114 -0.49 -3.80 -8.83
N LEU A 115 0.32 -4.72 -9.34
CA LEU A 115 1.20 -4.48 -10.49
C LEU A 115 0.42 -4.15 -11.77
N ASP A 116 -0.71 -4.82 -12.00
CA ASP A 116 -1.58 -4.63 -13.16
C ASP A 116 -2.38 -3.31 -13.12
N ALA A 117 -2.41 -2.59 -11.99
CA ALA A 117 -3.05 -1.29 -11.89
C ALA A 117 -2.26 -0.17 -12.59
N GLY A 118 -0.96 -0.38 -12.83
CA GLY A 118 -0.06 0.63 -13.39
C GLY A 118 0.39 1.65 -12.35
N THR A 119 1.43 2.41 -12.71
CA THR A 119 2.16 3.29 -11.77
C THR A 119 1.50 4.65 -11.54
N SER A 120 0.43 4.96 -12.28
CA SER A 120 -0.32 6.21 -12.13
C SER A 120 -1.44 6.14 -11.09
N ASP A 121 -1.79 4.96 -10.57
CA ASP A 121 -2.81 4.83 -9.52
C ASP A 121 -2.17 4.92 -8.12
N LEU A 122 -2.11 6.13 -7.55
CA LEU A 122 -1.53 6.34 -6.22
C LEU A 122 -2.27 5.62 -5.09
N HIS A 123 -3.55 5.30 -5.26
CA HIS A 123 -4.32 4.63 -4.22
C HIS A 123 -3.90 3.16 -4.14
N VAL A 124 -3.76 2.52 -5.31
CA VAL A 124 -3.20 1.17 -5.42
C VAL A 124 -1.73 1.16 -4.97
N ALA A 125 -0.92 2.13 -5.41
CA ALA A 125 0.48 2.23 -5.00
C ALA A 125 0.62 2.38 -3.48
N SER A 126 -0.23 3.18 -2.84
CA SER A 126 -0.27 3.30 -1.39
C SER A 126 -0.65 1.98 -0.73
N GLY A 127 -1.83 1.43 -1.00
CA GLY A 127 -2.28 0.17 -0.39
C GLY A 127 -1.27 -0.96 -0.59
N PHE A 128 -0.63 -1.05 -1.76
CA PHE A 128 0.40 -2.04 -2.04
C PHE A 128 1.69 -1.80 -1.25
N ALA A 129 2.14 -0.54 -1.13
CA ALA A 129 3.32 -0.21 -0.32
C ALA A 129 3.13 -0.61 1.14
N TYR A 130 1.97 -0.29 1.74
CA TYR A 130 1.63 -0.71 3.09
C TYR A 130 1.53 -2.23 3.21
N TYR A 131 0.93 -2.90 2.24
CA TYR A 131 0.84 -4.37 2.22
C TYR A 131 2.24 -5.02 2.21
N VAL A 132 3.17 -4.50 1.42
CA VAL A 132 4.56 -5.00 1.34
C VAL A 132 5.31 -4.78 2.66
N LEU A 133 5.07 -3.66 3.35
CA LEU A 133 5.67 -3.39 4.66
C LEU A 133 5.08 -4.27 5.77
N ALA A 134 3.77 -4.54 5.69
CA ALA A 134 3.05 -5.37 6.66
C ALA A 134 3.33 -6.87 6.51
N THR A 135 3.61 -7.37 5.30
CA THR A 135 3.80 -8.81 5.08
C THR A 135 5.10 -9.33 5.67
N ASP A 136 5.04 -10.38 6.49
CA ASP A 136 6.22 -11.01 7.10
C ASP A 136 7.19 -11.58 6.05
N ARG A 137 6.65 -12.11 4.95
CA ARG A 137 7.40 -12.84 3.93
C ARG A 137 7.08 -12.27 2.56
N LEU A 138 8.09 -11.66 1.97
CA LEU A 138 8.05 -11.26 0.57
C LEU A 138 8.01 -12.50 -0.34
N PRO A 139 7.34 -12.42 -1.50
CA PRO A 139 7.14 -13.56 -2.40
C PRO A 139 8.45 -13.94 -3.12
N ASP A 140 8.31 -14.76 -4.16
CA ASP A 140 9.42 -15.20 -4.98
C ASP A 140 10.19 -14.03 -5.63
N PRO A 141 11.44 -14.27 -6.04
CA PRO A 141 12.32 -13.22 -6.55
C PRO A 141 11.79 -12.46 -7.77
N VAL A 142 10.98 -13.10 -8.63
CA VAL A 142 10.47 -12.48 -9.86
C VAL A 142 9.46 -11.40 -9.50
N LEU A 143 8.47 -11.74 -8.67
CA LEU A 143 7.49 -10.75 -8.18
C LEU A 143 8.16 -9.61 -7.40
N CYS A 144 9.25 -9.88 -6.68
CA CYS A 144 10.01 -8.82 -6.02
C CYS A 144 10.73 -7.88 -6.99
N ALA A 145 11.22 -8.40 -8.13
CA ALA A 145 11.81 -7.58 -9.18
C ALA A 145 10.77 -6.65 -9.82
N GLU A 146 9.60 -7.20 -10.13
CA GLU A 146 8.49 -6.45 -10.73
C GLU A 146 7.97 -5.38 -9.77
N ALA A 147 7.82 -5.71 -8.49
CA ALA A 147 7.43 -4.73 -7.47
C ALA A 147 8.51 -3.65 -7.27
N TRP A 148 9.80 -4.01 -7.32
CA TRP A 148 10.87 -3.03 -7.28
C TRP A 148 10.74 -2.02 -8.43
N ASP A 149 10.56 -2.51 -9.66
CA ASP A 149 10.39 -1.67 -10.84
C ASP A 149 9.14 -0.78 -10.72
N TYR A 150 8.03 -1.35 -10.27
CA TYR A 150 6.78 -0.62 -10.01
C TYR A 150 6.98 0.53 -9.02
N PHE A 151 7.53 0.27 -7.82
CA PHE A 151 7.68 1.32 -6.80
C PHE A 151 8.75 2.35 -7.17
N ARG A 152 9.81 1.93 -7.87
CA ARG A 152 10.79 2.88 -8.45
C ARG A 152 10.07 3.83 -9.40
N ASP A 153 9.26 3.31 -10.31
CA ASP A 153 8.61 4.12 -11.33
C ASP A 153 7.58 5.08 -10.72
N VAL A 154 6.79 4.62 -9.73
CA VAL A 154 5.93 5.52 -8.93
C VAL A 154 6.75 6.63 -8.28
N LEU A 155 7.87 6.30 -7.64
CA LEU A 155 8.73 7.30 -6.98
C LEU A 155 9.34 8.30 -7.98
N LEU A 156 9.74 7.86 -9.17
CA LEU A 156 10.22 8.74 -10.23
C LEU A 156 9.11 9.66 -10.78
N LEU A 157 7.87 9.17 -10.87
CA LEU A 157 6.71 10.01 -11.22
C LEU A 157 6.47 11.09 -10.17
N ILE A 158 6.63 10.77 -8.87
CA ILE A 158 6.59 11.76 -7.78
C ILE A 158 7.73 12.79 -7.96
N PHE A 159 8.96 12.36 -8.22
CA PHE A 159 10.10 13.28 -8.39
C PHE A 159 9.91 14.26 -9.55
N ARG A 160 9.20 13.81 -10.59
CA ARG A 160 8.87 14.61 -11.78
C ARG A 160 7.57 15.40 -11.65
N ARG A 161 6.95 15.41 -10.46
CA ARG A 161 5.66 16.07 -10.18
C ARG A 161 4.57 15.68 -11.18
N HIS A 162 4.52 14.39 -11.54
CA HIS A 162 3.48 13.87 -12.43
C HIS A 162 2.10 13.95 -11.78
N PHE A 163 2.04 13.69 -10.48
CA PHE A 163 0.82 13.80 -9.68
C PHE A 163 0.60 15.26 -9.27
N CYS A 164 -0.50 15.85 -9.71
CA CYS A 164 -0.83 17.25 -9.48
C CYS A 164 -2.27 17.42 -9.00
N GLY A 165 -2.60 18.60 -8.47
CA GLY A 165 -3.94 18.88 -7.95
C GLY A 165 -4.26 18.05 -6.70
N GLU A 166 -5.29 17.20 -6.77
CA GLU A 166 -5.79 16.43 -5.63
C GLU A 166 -4.88 15.25 -5.23
N GLU A 167 -4.06 14.78 -6.16
CA GLU A 167 -3.15 13.67 -5.94
C GLU A 167 -1.79 14.12 -5.38
N GLU A 168 -1.47 15.42 -5.50
CA GLU A 168 -0.19 15.99 -5.07
C GLU A 168 0.10 15.73 -3.57
N PRO A 169 -0.85 15.97 -2.63
CA PRO A 169 -0.59 15.71 -1.21
C PRO A 169 -0.32 14.23 -0.90
N LEU A 170 -1.09 13.32 -1.52
CA LEU A 170 -0.90 11.89 -1.33
C LEU A 170 0.46 11.44 -1.87
N SER A 171 0.87 11.98 -3.02
CA SER A 171 2.17 11.68 -3.63
C SER A 171 3.35 12.05 -2.70
N LEU A 172 3.26 13.21 -2.04
CA LEU A 172 4.26 13.68 -1.08
C LEU A 172 4.29 12.80 0.18
N LEU A 173 3.13 12.44 0.72
CA LEU A 173 3.01 11.57 1.91
C LEU A 173 3.50 10.14 1.63
N LEU A 174 3.28 9.65 0.41
CA LEU A 174 3.67 8.30 0.00
C LEU A 174 5.17 8.17 -0.26
N SER A 175 5.85 9.25 -0.69
CA SER A 175 7.27 9.23 -1.06
C SER A 175 8.22 8.56 -0.05
N PRO A 176 8.19 8.84 1.29
CA PRO A 176 9.04 8.13 2.24
C PRO A 176 8.69 6.64 2.37
N VAL A 177 7.42 6.26 2.20
CA VAL A 177 6.96 4.86 2.27
C VAL A 177 7.54 4.06 1.12
N LEU A 178 7.55 4.62 -0.09
CA LEU A 178 8.16 3.98 -1.25
C LEU A 178 9.66 3.74 -1.03
N CYS A 179 10.37 4.71 -0.43
CA CYS A 179 11.76 4.49 -0.05
C CYS A 179 11.94 3.33 0.93
N MET A 180 11.08 3.22 1.95
CA MET A 180 11.13 2.10 2.91
C MET A 180 10.84 0.75 2.25
N VAL A 181 9.88 0.70 1.33
CA VAL A 181 9.56 -0.51 0.56
C VAL A 181 10.75 -0.94 -0.31
N LEU A 182 11.36 -0.01 -1.04
CA LEU A 182 12.55 -0.29 -1.84
C LEU A 182 13.70 -0.80 -0.96
N ARG A 183 13.95 -0.16 0.19
CA ARG A 183 14.93 -0.67 1.18
C ARG A 183 14.62 -2.08 1.65
N ARG A 184 13.35 -2.42 1.88
CA ARG A 184 12.94 -3.79 2.26
C ARG A 184 13.37 -4.82 1.23
N PHE A 185 13.30 -4.50 -0.07
CA PHE A 185 13.79 -5.38 -1.13
C PHE A 185 15.31 -5.52 -1.13
N LEU A 186 16.06 -4.44 -0.92
CA LEU A 186 17.53 -4.47 -0.85
C LEU A 186 18.05 -5.22 0.38
N ASN A 187 17.29 -5.21 1.47
CA ASN A 187 17.60 -5.95 2.70
C ASN A 187 17.46 -7.47 2.56
N LYS A 188 16.93 -7.98 1.44
CA LYS A 188 17.02 -9.41 1.12
C LYS A 188 18.46 -9.83 0.88
N SER A 189 18.69 -11.13 0.93
CA SER A 189 19.91 -11.75 0.42
C SER A 189 19.62 -12.47 -0.89
N GLY A 190 20.64 -12.59 -1.74
CA GLY A 190 20.62 -13.47 -2.91
C GLY A 190 20.73 -12.76 -4.27
N PRO A 191 20.55 -13.53 -5.36
CA PRO A 191 20.79 -13.07 -6.73
C PRO A 191 19.91 -11.87 -7.13
N ILE A 192 18.70 -11.76 -6.58
CA ILE A 192 17.77 -10.69 -6.90
C ILE A 192 18.28 -9.31 -6.50
N VAL A 193 18.95 -9.19 -5.35
CA VAL A 193 19.51 -7.91 -4.93
C VAL A 193 20.62 -7.48 -5.88
N ARG A 194 21.47 -8.43 -6.29
CA ARG A 194 22.52 -8.16 -7.29
C ARG A 194 21.91 -7.70 -8.61
N PHE A 195 20.87 -8.38 -9.08
CA PHE A 195 20.12 -7.98 -10.27
C PHE A 195 19.59 -6.55 -10.14
N ILE A 196 18.86 -6.25 -9.05
CA ILE A 196 18.30 -4.93 -8.76
C ILE A 196 19.38 -3.85 -8.79
N VAL A 197 20.48 -4.02 -8.06
CA VAL A 197 21.49 -2.95 -7.94
C VAL A 197 22.36 -2.81 -9.18
N SER A 198 22.55 -3.90 -9.95
CA SER A 198 23.27 -3.85 -11.23
C SER A 198 22.48 -3.14 -12.34
N SER A 199 21.19 -2.91 -12.14
CA SER A 199 20.32 -2.28 -13.11
C SER A 199 20.66 -0.78 -13.31
N PRO A 200 20.80 -0.31 -14.56
CA PRO A 200 20.95 1.13 -14.85
C PRO A 200 19.80 1.99 -14.29
N TRP A 201 18.62 1.41 -14.16
CA TRP A 201 17.45 2.08 -13.61
C TRP A 201 17.58 2.36 -12.12
N THR A 202 18.24 1.47 -11.37
CA THR A 202 18.55 1.69 -9.95
C THR A 202 19.60 2.79 -9.78
N MET A 203 20.56 2.90 -10.70
CA MET A 203 21.52 4.01 -10.72
C MET A 203 20.84 5.35 -11.00
N THR A 204 19.88 5.36 -11.93
CA THR A 204 19.08 6.55 -12.24
C THR A 204 18.30 7.01 -11.02
N LEU A 205 17.60 6.09 -10.34
CA LEU A 205 16.93 6.39 -9.08
C LEU A 205 17.89 6.96 -8.03
N ASN A 206 19.06 6.35 -7.86
CA ASN A 206 20.08 6.79 -6.90
C ASN A 206 20.60 8.20 -7.21
N MET A 207 20.81 8.51 -8.49
CA MET A 207 21.21 9.85 -8.94
C MET A 207 20.10 10.87 -8.68
N ASP A 208 18.85 10.55 -9.01
CA ASP A 208 17.70 11.43 -8.80
C ASP A 208 17.47 11.71 -7.30
N LEU A 209 17.63 10.69 -6.45
CA LEU A 209 17.60 10.84 -4.98
C LEU A 209 18.69 11.79 -4.49
N LYS A 210 19.93 11.62 -4.95
CA LYS A 210 21.04 12.51 -4.57
C LYS A 210 20.79 13.95 -5.01
N MET A 211 20.33 14.15 -6.23
CA MET A 211 19.98 15.50 -6.74
C MET A 211 18.82 16.13 -5.97
N LEU A 212 17.84 15.33 -5.52
CA LEU A 212 16.74 15.83 -4.69
C LEU A 212 17.22 16.23 -3.29
N MET A 213 18.12 15.46 -2.71
CA MET A 213 18.67 15.67 -1.36
C MET A 213 19.81 16.70 -1.30
N ASP A 214 20.35 17.12 -2.44
CA ASP A 214 21.38 18.15 -2.50
C ASP A 214 20.81 19.49 -1.98
N GLU A 215 21.32 19.94 -0.84
CA GLU A 215 20.89 21.17 -0.16
C GLU A 215 21.38 22.42 -0.90
N ASP A 216 22.50 22.31 -1.63
CA ASP A 216 23.09 23.39 -2.41
C ASP A 216 22.36 23.59 -3.76
N ALA A 217 21.57 22.59 -4.17
CA ALA A 217 20.71 22.71 -5.33
C ALA A 217 19.56 23.70 -5.03
N PRO A 218 19.38 24.76 -5.84
CA PRO A 218 18.29 25.70 -5.63
C PRO A 218 16.97 24.94 -5.64
N ALA A 219 16.18 25.05 -4.57
CA ALA A 219 14.81 24.57 -4.56
C ALA A 219 14.01 25.46 -5.51
N HIS A 220 14.01 25.12 -6.80
CA HIS A 220 13.39 25.90 -7.86
C HIS A 220 11.85 25.99 -7.71
N ASP A 221 11.24 25.14 -6.88
CA ASP A 221 9.82 25.19 -6.55
C ASP A 221 9.51 24.67 -5.11
N ASP A 222 8.36 25.09 -4.56
CA ASP A 222 7.90 24.68 -3.21
C ASP A 222 7.67 23.16 -3.11
N TYR A 223 7.28 22.52 -4.21
CA TYR A 223 7.01 21.08 -4.26
C TYR A 223 8.26 20.27 -3.95
N ARG A 224 9.40 20.58 -4.59
CA ARG A 224 10.68 19.92 -4.35
C ARG A 224 11.19 20.16 -2.94
N ARG A 225 10.94 21.33 -2.35
CA ARG A 225 11.26 21.60 -0.94
C ARG A 225 10.51 20.64 -0.02
N VAL A 226 9.18 20.57 -0.16
CA VAL A 226 8.34 19.68 0.67
C VAL A 226 8.71 18.21 0.43
N LEU A 227 8.92 17.81 -0.82
CA LEU A 227 9.33 16.45 -1.17
C LEU A 227 10.68 16.08 -0.54
N ARG A 228 11.66 16.99 -0.57
CA ARG A 228 12.98 16.81 0.08
C ARG A 228 12.83 16.63 1.59
N GLU A 229 12.05 17.50 2.23
CA GLU A 229 11.77 17.41 3.68
C GLU A 229 11.12 16.07 4.04
N ARG A 230 10.10 15.65 3.27
CA ARG A 230 9.35 14.41 3.51
C ARG A 230 10.20 13.16 3.30
N ILE A 231 11.02 13.13 2.24
CA ILE A 231 11.82 11.95 1.90
C ILE A 231 13.08 11.84 2.77
N GLY A 232 13.60 12.96 3.30
CA GLY A 232 14.95 13.11 3.87
C GLY A 232 15.59 11.84 4.46
N ALA A 233 15.11 11.39 5.63
CA ALA A 233 15.68 10.23 6.31
C ALA A 233 15.54 8.92 5.51
N ALA A 234 14.36 8.67 4.91
CA ALA A 234 14.09 7.45 4.16
C ALA A 234 14.87 7.38 2.84
N GLY A 235 14.98 8.50 2.13
CA GLY A 235 15.73 8.66 0.89
C GLY A 235 17.24 8.55 1.10
N LYS A 236 17.76 9.14 2.18
CA LYS A 236 19.16 8.97 2.58
C LYS A 236 19.48 7.51 2.87
N ALA A 237 18.66 6.85 3.69
CA ALA A 237 18.87 5.46 4.04
C ALA A 237 18.72 4.50 2.83
N LEU A 238 17.90 4.85 1.83
CA LEU A 238 17.82 4.10 0.58
C LEU A 238 19.08 4.28 -0.28
N THR A 239 19.57 5.52 -0.39
CA THR A 239 20.80 5.87 -1.12
C THR A 239 22.00 5.12 -0.54
N GLU A 240 22.15 5.14 0.78
CA GLU A 240 23.21 4.43 1.50
C GLU A 240 23.14 2.91 1.25
N GLU A 241 21.96 2.31 1.35
CA GLU A 241 21.77 0.87 1.10
C GLU A 241 22.14 0.50 -0.35
N ILE A 242 21.73 1.29 -1.34
CA ILE A 242 22.10 1.07 -2.75
C ILE A 242 23.63 1.10 -2.91
N GLN A 243 24.29 2.12 -2.34
CA GLN A 243 25.74 2.27 -2.43
C GLN A 243 26.50 1.13 -1.74
N GLU A 244 26.02 0.70 -0.57
CA GLU A 244 26.59 -0.44 0.15
C GLU A 244 26.54 -1.71 -0.70
N LYS A 245 25.38 -2.03 -1.29
CA LYS A 245 25.23 -3.22 -2.15
C LYS A 245 26.09 -3.15 -3.41
N LEU A 246 26.43 -1.95 -3.89
CA LEU A 246 27.32 -1.74 -5.02
C LEU A 246 28.81 -1.84 -4.67
N GLY A 247 29.15 -2.06 -3.39
CA GLY A 247 30.54 -2.05 -2.93
C GLY A 247 31.16 -0.64 -2.92
N GLN A 248 30.36 0.40 -3.13
CA GLN A 248 30.76 1.79 -2.98
C GLN A 248 30.66 2.15 -1.50
N LYS A 249 31.70 1.79 -0.72
CA LYS A 249 31.74 2.01 0.74
C LYS A 249 31.29 3.44 1.11
N VAL A 250 30.16 3.55 1.79
CA VAL A 250 29.89 4.64 2.73
C VAL A 250 30.08 4.04 4.11
N SER A 251 31.11 4.50 4.83
CA SER A 251 31.27 4.15 6.23
C SER A 251 30.11 4.74 7.02
N SER A 252 29.33 3.90 7.70
CA SER A 252 28.53 4.34 8.84
C SER A 252 28.39 3.19 9.82
N ASP A 253 28.32 3.56 11.09
CA ASP A 253 28.06 2.71 12.23
C ASP A 253 27.05 1.62 11.92
N LYS A 254 27.30 0.41 12.43
CA LYS A 254 26.30 -0.66 12.46
C LYS A 254 25.20 -0.25 13.42
N THR A 255 24.36 0.70 13.02
CA THR A 255 23.08 0.92 13.68
C THR A 255 22.28 -0.35 13.43
N GLN A 256 21.97 -0.99 14.55
CA GLN A 256 21.02 -2.05 14.74
C GLN A 256 20.02 -2.17 13.58
N LYS A 257 19.76 -3.40 13.12
CA LYS A 257 18.57 -3.73 12.31
C LYS A 257 17.33 -3.35 13.15
N ASP A 258 17.01 -2.07 13.20
CA ASP A 258 15.75 -1.61 13.69
C ASP A 258 14.74 -2.13 12.69
N VAL A 259 14.01 -3.15 13.13
CA VAL A 259 12.71 -3.45 12.55
C VAL A 259 11.92 -2.18 12.75
N LEU A 260 11.94 -1.31 11.74
CA LEU A 260 11.18 -0.07 11.71
C LEU A 260 9.73 -0.48 11.99
N LYS A 261 9.26 -0.21 13.21
CA LYS A 261 7.84 -0.28 13.52
C LYS A 261 7.22 0.86 12.73
N PHE A 262 6.70 0.48 11.57
CA PHE A 262 6.03 1.41 10.70
C PHE A 262 4.60 1.56 11.19
N GLU A 263 4.33 2.70 11.82
CA GLU A 263 2.98 3.08 12.21
C GLU A 263 2.30 3.77 11.04
N SER A 264 1.04 3.41 10.81
CA SER A 264 0.21 3.95 9.75
C SER A 264 -1.02 4.61 10.34
N ARG A 265 -1.53 5.65 9.68
CA ARG A 265 -2.80 6.28 9.97
C ARG A 265 -3.71 6.13 8.77
N LEU A 266 -5.00 5.97 9.04
CA LEU A 266 -6.03 5.88 8.04
C LEU A 266 -6.62 7.28 7.80
N ILE A 267 -6.58 7.76 6.56
CA ILE A 267 -7.17 9.05 6.17
C ILE A 267 -8.17 8.87 5.04
N VAL A 268 -9.11 9.81 4.95
CA VAL A 268 -10.05 9.89 3.84
C VAL A 268 -9.56 10.96 2.86
N CYS A 269 -9.19 10.54 1.67
CA CYS A 269 -8.87 11.42 0.55
C CYS A 269 -10.17 11.71 -0.21
N SER A 270 -10.60 12.98 -0.27
CA SER A 270 -11.77 13.40 -1.04
C SER A 270 -11.35 14.28 -2.20
N GLY A 271 -11.71 13.87 -3.42
CA GLY A 271 -11.52 14.66 -4.62
C GLY A 271 -12.75 15.48 -5.03
N ARG A 272 -12.69 16.22 -6.13
CA ARG A 272 -13.80 17.02 -6.70
C ARG A 272 -14.98 16.19 -7.23
N LYS A 273 -14.85 14.86 -7.26
CA LYS A 273 -15.92 13.90 -7.61
C LYS A 273 -16.31 13.09 -6.37
N PRO A 274 -17.50 12.44 -6.32
CA PRO A 274 -17.97 11.69 -5.15
C PRO A 274 -17.19 10.39 -4.87
N ASP A 275 -15.90 10.35 -5.17
CA ASP A 275 -15.01 9.21 -5.00
C ASP A 275 -14.07 9.48 -3.83
N ALA A 276 -14.65 9.59 -2.63
CA ALA A 276 -13.85 9.54 -1.41
C ALA A 276 -13.17 8.16 -1.34
N ARG A 277 -11.89 8.15 -0.96
CA ARG A 277 -11.08 6.94 -0.89
C ARG A 277 -10.35 6.88 0.44
N LEU A 278 -10.37 5.70 1.02
CA LEU A 278 -9.66 5.42 2.26
C LEU A 278 -8.21 5.00 1.97
N VAL A 279 -7.24 5.73 2.52
CA VAL A 279 -5.82 5.54 2.23
C VAL A 279 -5.01 5.49 3.53
N LEU A 280 -3.99 4.63 3.55
CA LEU A 280 -3.00 4.63 4.62
C LEU A 280 -1.90 5.65 4.34
N VAL A 281 -1.50 6.37 5.37
CA VAL A 281 -0.40 7.34 5.35
C VAL A 281 0.50 7.13 6.57
N PRO A 282 1.78 7.59 6.52
CA PRO A 282 2.68 7.43 7.66
C PRO A 282 2.12 8.11 8.90
N ALA A 283 2.24 7.48 10.06
CA ALA A 283 2.10 8.19 11.33
C ALA A 283 3.36 9.05 11.53
N GLU A 284 3.20 10.36 11.52
CA GLU A 284 4.22 11.30 12.02
C GLU A 284 4.47 11.09 13.51
#